data_AF-A0A5C6YRP0-F1
#
_entry.id   AF-A0A5C6YRP0-F1
#
_cell.length_a   1.000
_cell.length_b   1.000
_cell.length_c   1.000
_cell.angle_alpha   90.00
_cell.angle_beta   90.00
_cell.angle_gamma   90.00
#
_symmetry.space_group_name_H-M   'P 1'
#
loop_
_entity.id
_entity.type
_entity.pdbx_description
1 polymer ?
#
loop_
_entity_poly.entity_id
_entity_poly.type
_entity_poly.pdbx_seq_one_letter_code
_entity_poly.pdbx_strand_id
1 'polypeptide(L)'
;MKTDNYTKIILTIIAICLTINVAKDFDIIPSAYASEKATQKPITEVIDVRLVDINTSDELNVNLKSVDTYDEVKVNIKKIETTDELDVNIDEIGGGWVSNGGPIKVRVE
;
A
#
# COMPACT_ATOMS: atom_id res chain seq x y z
N MET A 1 -3.29 -31.11 -79.54
CA MET A 1 -1.92 -30.95 -79.01
C MET A 1 -1.69 -29.64 -78.28
N LYS A 2 -2.07 -28.45 -78.80
CA LYS A 2 -1.85 -27.18 -78.08
C LYS A 2 -2.73 -27.06 -76.81
N THR A 3 -3.98 -27.50 -76.90
CA THR A 3 -4.97 -27.45 -75.80
C THR A 3 -4.55 -28.26 -74.57
N ASP A 4 -3.93 -29.43 -74.75
CA ASP A 4 -3.46 -30.27 -73.63
C ASP A 4 -2.39 -29.59 -72.79
N ASN A 5 -1.49 -28.82 -73.42
CA ASN A 5 -0.47 -28.09 -72.69
C ASN A 5 -1.07 -26.92 -71.90
N TYR A 6 -2.04 -26.18 -72.47
CA TYR A 6 -2.73 -25.10 -71.76
C TYR A 6 -3.48 -25.63 -70.54
N THR A 7 -4.24 -26.72 -70.69
CA THR A 7 -4.98 -27.33 -69.58
C THR A 7 -4.04 -27.86 -68.50
N LYS A 8 -2.93 -28.50 -68.89
CA LYS A 8 -1.92 -28.99 -67.93
C LYS A 8 -1.27 -27.85 -67.14
N ILE A 9 -0.95 -26.72 -67.79
CA ILE A 9 -0.39 -25.54 -67.11
C ILE A 9 -1.40 -24.94 -66.13
N ILE A 10 -2.64 -24.73 -66.54
CA ILE A 10 -3.70 -24.18 -65.68
C ILE A 10 -3.94 -25.09 -64.47
N LEU A 11 -4.04 -26.41 -64.71
CA LEU A 11 -4.22 -27.39 -63.63
C LEU A 11 -3.06 -27.38 -62.63
N THR A 12 -1.83 -27.18 -63.11
CA THR A 12 -0.64 -27.11 -62.26
C THR A 12 -0.67 -25.86 -61.38
N ILE A 13 -1.07 -24.70 -61.94
CA ILE A 13 -1.21 -23.45 -61.19
C ILE A 13 -2.29 -23.59 -60.10
N ILE A 14 -3.46 -24.14 -60.44
CA ILE A 14 -4.55 -24.37 -59.49
C ILE A 14 -4.09 -25.31 -58.36
N ALA A 15 -3.37 -26.38 -58.67
CA ALA A 15 -2.86 -27.31 -57.68
C ALA A 15 -1.89 -26.63 -56.69
N ILE A 16 -1.00 -25.75 -57.18
CA ILE A 16 -0.07 -24.99 -56.33
C ILE A 16 -0.84 -24.03 -55.40
N CYS A 17 -1.81 -23.29 -55.93
CA CYS A 17 -2.63 -22.37 -55.13
C CYS A 17 -3.41 -23.11 -54.03
N LEU A 18 -4.01 -24.26 -54.36
CA LEU A 18 -4.72 -25.09 -53.37
C LEU A 18 -3.78 -25.64 -52.30
N THR A 19 -2.57 -26.05 -52.68
CA THR A 19 -1.56 -26.54 -51.73
C THR A 19 -1.15 -25.46 -50.73
N ILE A 20 -0.97 -24.21 -51.19
CA ILE A 20 -0.63 -23.08 -50.31
C ILE A 20 -1.79 -22.72 -49.38
N ASN A 21 -3.04 -22.75 -49.87
CA ASN A 21 -4.21 -22.47 -49.02
C ASN A 21 -4.37 -23.53 -47.93
N VAL A 22 -4.26 -24.82 -48.28
CA VAL A 22 -4.32 -25.90 -47.28
C VAL A 22 -3.16 -25.80 -46.28
N ALA A 23 -1.96 -25.41 -46.72
CA ALA A 23 -0.82 -25.22 -45.83
C ALA A 23 -0.96 -24.01 -44.89
N LYS A 24 -1.81 -23.02 -45.21
CA LYS A 24 -2.16 -21.91 -44.31
C LYS A 24 -3.22 -22.31 -43.28
N ASP A 25 -4.16 -23.16 -43.67
CA ASP A 25 -5.23 -23.65 -42.77
C ASP A 25 -4.70 -24.72 -41.79
N PHE A 26 -3.66 -25.44 -42.17
CA PHE A 26 -2.84 -26.18 -41.22
C PHE A 26 -1.98 -25.18 -40.45
N ASP A 27 -2.37 -24.86 -39.20
CA ASP A 27 -1.59 -24.10 -38.20
C ASP A 27 -0.25 -24.80 -37.87
N ILE A 28 0.61 -25.05 -38.86
CA ILE A 28 1.97 -25.62 -38.74
C ILE A 28 2.87 -24.66 -37.95
N ILE A 29 2.50 -23.37 -37.91
CA ILE A 29 3.15 -22.36 -37.10
C ILE A 29 2.16 -21.92 -36.02
N PRO A 30 2.32 -22.35 -34.76
CA PRO A 30 1.44 -21.93 -33.69
C PRO A 30 1.52 -20.40 -33.52
N SER A 31 0.40 -19.72 -33.68
CA SER A 31 0.29 -18.29 -33.38
C SER A 31 0.51 -18.09 -31.88
N ALA A 32 1.59 -17.39 -31.52
CA ALA A 32 1.86 -17.04 -30.13
C ALA A 32 0.83 -16.02 -29.66
N TYR A 33 -0.19 -16.48 -28.93
CA TYR A 33 -1.13 -15.61 -28.24
C TYR A 33 -0.41 -14.91 -27.10
N ALA A 34 -0.42 -13.58 -27.10
CA ALA A 34 0.09 -12.79 -26.00
C ALA A 34 -0.79 -13.06 -24.76
N SER A 35 -0.21 -13.70 -23.75
CA SER A 35 -0.85 -13.86 -22.44
C SER A 35 -1.06 -12.46 -21.86
N GLU A 36 -2.33 -12.12 -21.57
CA GLU A 36 -2.68 -10.87 -20.92
C GLU A 36 -1.87 -10.73 -19.63
N LYS A 37 -1.14 -9.62 -19.49
CA LYS A 37 -0.40 -9.32 -18.27
C LYS A 37 -1.38 -9.35 -17.11
N ALA A 38 -1.13 -10.23 -16.14
CA ALA A 38 -1.86 -10.28 -14.89
C ALA A 38 -1.88 -8.87 -14.28
N THR A 39 -3.07 -8.26 -14.26
CA THR A 39 -3.26 -6.98 -13.61
C THR A 39 -3.12 -7.24 -12.12
N GLN A 40 -1.98 -6.87 -11.54
CA GLN A 40 -1.79 -6.87 -10.10
C GLN A 40 -2.78 -5.87 -9.52
N LYS A 41 -3.87 -6.37 -8.93
CA LYS A 41 -4.76 -5.52 -8.15
C LYS A 41 -3.94 -4.94 -6.99
N PRO A 42 -4.00 -3.62 -6.75
CA PRO A 42 -3.41 -3.06 -5.55
C PRO A 42 -4.07 -3.75 -4.36
N ILE A 43 -3.24 -4.32 -3.48
CA ILE A 43 -3.63 -4.88 -2.19
C ILE A 43 -4.18 -3.73 -1.34
N THR A 44 -5.50 -3.51 -1.40
CA THR A 44 -6.24 -2.67 -0.44
C THR A 44 -6.59 -3.50 0.80
N GLU A 45 -5.60 -4.15 1.38
CA GLU A 45 -5.73 -4.80 2.68
C GLU A 45 -5.21 -3.82 3.73
N VAL A 46 -5.98 -3.62 4.80
CA VAL A 46 -5.56 -2.80 5.94
C VAL A 46 -4.37 -3.51 6.57
N ILE A 47 -3.17 -2.98 6.37
CA ILE A 47 -1.95 -3.52 6.96
C ILE A 47 -1.94 -3.10 8.42
N ASP A 48 -2.06 -4.06 9.33
CA ASP A 48 -1.80 -3.85 10.75
C ASP A 48 -0.28 -3.82 10.98
N VAL A 49 0.25 -2.63 11.24
CA VAL A 49 1.70 -2.39 11.34
C VAL A 49 2.07 -2.28 12.81
N ARG A 50 2.82 -3.26 13.32
CA ARG A 50 3.44 -3.18 14.65
C ARG A 50 4.80 -2.51 14.53
N LEU A 51 4.94 -1.32 15.09
CA LEU A 51 6.22 -0.64 15.17
C LEU A 51 7.03 -1.25 16.32
N VAL A 52 8.08 -2.01 15.99
CA VAL A 52 9.01 -2.60 16.95
C VAL A 52 10.28 -1.76 16.90
N ASP A 53 10.57 -1.06 17.99
CA ASP A 53 11.76 -0.24 18.21
C ASP A 53 11.97 0.90 17.20
N ILE A 54 11.57 2.12 17.59
CA ILE A 54 11.89 3.34 16.85
C ILE A 54 13.28 3.81 17.29
N ASN A 55 14.31 3.51 16.51
CA ASN A 55 15.63 4.10 16.70
C ASN A 55 15.66 5.46 15.98
N THR A 56 15.52 6.53 16.75
CA THR A 56 15.63 7.90 16.28
C THR A 56 16.92 8.51 16.81
N SER A 57 17.72 9.13 15.94
CA SER A 57 18.92 9.86 16.33
C SER A 57 18.62 11.14 17.12
N ASP A 58 17.39 11.65 17.00
CA ASP A 58 16.96 12.96 17.53
C ASP A 58 15.55 12.88 18.16
N GLU A 59 14.86 14.03 18.29
CA GLU A 59 13.49 14.14 18.79
C GLU A 59 12.45 13.60 17.80
N LEU A 60 11.52 12.77 18.29
CA LEU A 60 10.39 12.23 17.52
C LEU A 60 9.10 12.99 17.85
N ASN A 61 8.54 13.67 16.85
CA ASN A 61 7.23 14.31 16.98
C ASN A 61 6.11 13.28 16.75
N VAL A 62 5.30 13.02 17.78
CA VAL A 62 4.18 12.07 17.73
C VAL A 62 2.85 12.75 18.02
N ASN A 63 1.78 12.28 17.35
CA ASN A 63 0.41 12.68 17.62
C ASN A 63 -0.35 11.49 18.21
N LEU A 64 -0.54 11.49 19.53
CA LEU A 64 -1.24 10.43 20.23
C LEU A 64 -2.75 10.69 20.16
N LYS A 65 -3.50 9.77 19.54
CA LYS A 65 -4.97 9.83 19.46
C LYS A 65 -5.66 9.00 20.52
N SER A 66 -5.13 7.82 20.79
CA SER A 66 -5.60 6.91 21.83
C SER A 66 -4.40 6.12 22.33
N VAL A 67 -4.35 5.90 23.63
CA VAL A 67 -3.31 5.12 24.28
C VAL A 67 -4.00 4.10 25.17
N ASP A 68 -3.83 2.83 24.83
CA ASP A 68 -4.34 1.70 25.61
C ASP A 68 -3.13 0.92 26.12
N THR A 69 -2.80 1.13 27.39
CA THR A 69 -1.65 0.52 28.06
C THR A 69 -2.11 -0.08 29.38
N TYR A 70 -1.52 -1.21 29.76
CA TYR A 70 -1.84 -1.87 31.04
C TYR A 70 -1.50 -0.98 32.24
N ASP A 71 -0.38 -0.26 32.15
CA ASP A 71 0.09 0.69 33.15
C ASP A 71 -0.11 2.13 32.67
N GLU A 72 -0.16 3.07 33.61
CA GLU A 72 -0.25 4.50 33.32
C GLU A 72 0.96 5.02 32.54
N VAL A 73 0.70 5.87 31.55
CA VAL A 73 1.77 6.51 30.77
C VAL A 73 2.32 7.72 31.51
N LYS A 74 3.57 7.61 31.98
CA LYS A 74 4.29 8.71 32.62
C LYS A 74 4.82 9.67 31.56
N VAL A 75 4.42 10.93 31.65
CA VAL A 75 4.84 12.00 30.73
C VAL A 75 5.50 13.14 31.49
N ASN A 76 6.57 13.70 30.93
CA ASN A 76 7.22 14.90 31.44
C ASN A 76 6.81 16.09 30.58
N ILE A 77 5.92 16.93 31.11
CA ILE A 77 5.36 18.06 30.38
C ILE A 77 6.16 19.32 30.70
N LYS A 78 6.68 20.00 29.68
CA LYS A 78 7.40 21.28 29.83
C LYS A 78 6.51 22.49 29.61
N LYS A 79 5.55 22.39 28.69
CA LYS A 79 4.65 23.47 28.29
C LYS A 79 3.34 22.89 27.78
N ILE A 80 2.23 23.53 28.12
CA ILE A 80 0.90 23.23 27.61
C ILE A 80 0.33 24.53 27.04
N GLU A 81 -0.18 24.49 25.81
CA GLU A 81 -0.86 25.62 25.17
C GLU A 81 -2.26 25.15 24.77
N THR A 82 -3.29 25.75 25.37
CA THR A 82 -4.68 25.50 25.05
C THR A 82 -5.42 26.83 24.95
N THR A 83 -6.47 26.87 24.12
CA THR A 83 -7.31 28.05 23.95
C THR A 83 -8.25 28.29 25.11
N ASP A 84 -8.71 27.20 25.74
CA ASP A 84 -9.67 27.23 26.83
C ASP A 84 -8.98 26.89 28.17
N GLU A 85 -9.72 27.06 29.27
CA GLU A 85 -9.24 26.66 30.60
C GLU A 85 -9.00 25.15 30.65
N LEU A 86 -7.86 24.75 31.23
CA LEU A 86 -7.49 23.34 31.40
C LEU A 86 -7.65 22.93 32.86
N ASP A 87 -8.63 22.07 33.11
CA ASP A 87 -8.81 21.45 34.42
C ASP A 87 -7.75 20.38 34.65
N VAL A 88 -7.03 20.49 35.77
CA VAL A 88 -5.99 19.53 36.18
C VAL A 88 -6.22 19.06 37.61
N ASN A 89 -6.14 17.74 37.81
CA ASN A 89 -6.14 17.14 39.15
C ASN A 89 -4.69 16.89 39.58
N ILE A 90 -4.30 17.39 40.75
CA ILE A 90 -2.93 17.28 41.26
C ILE A 90 -2.99 16.56 42.61
N ASP A 91 -2.33 15.41 42.69
CA ASP A 91 -2.28 14.62 43.92
C ASP A 91 -1.11 15.03 44.83
N GLU A 92 0.03 15.40 44.23
CA GLU A 92 1.28 15.66 44.95
C GLU A 92 2.10 16.78 44.30
N ILE A 93 2.72 17.64 45.13
CA ILE A 93 3.66 18.68 44.70
C ILE A 93 4.92 18.58 45.55
N GLY A 94 6.07 18.30 44.90
CA GLY A 94 7.39 18.35 45.55
C GLY A 94 7.55 17.41 46.76
N GLY A 95 6.94 16.22 46.74
CA GLY A 95 7.01 15.26 47.85
C GLY A 95 5.82 15.33 48.82
N GLY A 96 4.93 16.33 48.68
CA GLY A 96 3.82 16.56 49.60
C GLY A 96 2.46 16.41 48.94
N TRP A 97 1.56 15.65 49.57
CA TRP A 97 0.19 15.45 49.11
C TRP A 97 -0.63 16.75 49.17
N VAL A 98 -1.35 17.06 48.10
CA VAL A 98 -2.21 18.26 48.01
C VAL A 98 -3.40 18.17 48.98
N SER A 99 -3.87 16.96 49.28
CA SER A 99 -5.02 16.70 50.17
C SER A 99 -4.84 17.16 51.61
N ASN A 100 -3.61 17.38 52.07
CA ASN A 100 -3.30 17.83 53.42
C ASN A 100 -2.38 19.07 53.43
N GLY A 101 -2.02 19.59 52.25
CA GLY A 101 -1.17 20.76 52.08
C GLY A 101 -2.02 22.02 52.02
N GLY A 102 -1.61 23.07 52.72
CA GLY A 102 -2.26 24.38 52.64
C GLY A 102 -2.26 24.99 51.23
N PRO A 103 -2.65 26.27 51.08
CA PRO A 103 -2.84 26.93 49.79
C PRO A 103 -1.66 26.72 48.82
N ILE A 104 -1.96 26.29 47.59
CA ILE A 104 -0.95 26.12 46.52
C ILE A 104 -0.51 27.49 46.03
N LYS A 105 0.79 27.76 46.08
CA LYS A 105 1.37 28.99 45.54
C LYS A 105 1.51 28.86 44.04
N VAL A 106 0.67 29.58 43.30
CA VAL A 106 0.76 29.71 41.85
C VAL A 106 1.39 31.06 41.48
N ARG A 107 2.11 31.10 40.35
CA ARG A 107 2.49 32.35 39.70
C ARG A 107 1.54 32.56 38.54
N VAL A 108 0.90 33.73 38.50
CA VAL A 108 0.09 34.17 37.37
C VAL A 108 0.94 35.20 36.63
N GLU A 109 1.15 34.98 35.33
CA GLU A 109 1.76 35.97 34.42
C GLU A 109 0.67 36.78 33.72
#